data_AF-A0A2R6HFA1-F1
#
_entry.id   AF-A0A2R6HFA1-F1
#
_cell.length_a   1.000
_cell.length_b   1.000
_cell.length_c   1.000
_cell.angle_alpha   90.00
_cell.angle_beta   90.00
_cell.angle_gamma   90.00
#
_symmetry.space_group_name_H-M   'P 1'
#
loop_
_entity.id
_entity.type
_entity.pdbx_description
1 polymer ?
#
loop_
_entity_poly.entity_id
_entity_poly.type
_entity_poly.pdbx_seq_one_letter_code
_entity_poly.pdbx_strand_id
1 'polypeptide(L)'
;MTDLYRIPVDEPNYSQLLETPVLFGRRDHVPPALRERGPIRLCAVRPGERNEQLYNDLSPGDGLLFYRGAKYDDANEGRYVAVGRVGEKVRLDETAATELFGTSVARRAYTVEEFTPNPWSRETVESLFGYTGYPQGPQRVHDERYGTVSGVFEELAGSEQAESGQGSPLDEIVRNALNGRGECDGCPARRVGNCKRVNPGLGDYDADIAFVTEEPKHSVNWDAHEDWAAWSGQYLRQRFLDADGGPYIQSLLDPLGVSIQDVWIADSLKCPTIRDEDLRTTAVPTDEAFSHCRPYLERELRDVDPDVVVALGNRASQRTLCVLGLSEEIHTKSDAGRVFETEPPVVVSPHWGAYNYTSDAEEARLTDAVRETLARVYG
;
A
#
# COMPACT_ATOMS: atom_id res chain seq x y z
N MET A 1 -15.81 31.08 14.14
CA MET A 1 -15.81 29.61 14.29
C MET A 1 -15.51 29.09 12.91
N THR A 2 -14.40 28.39 12.77
CA THR A 2 -14.11 27.60 11.58
C THR A 2 -14.96 26.34 11.66
N ASP A 3 -15.53 25.94 10.53
CA ASP A 3 -16.30 24.71 10.39
C ASP A 3 -15.44 23.58 9.82
N LEU A 4 -15.86 22.34 10.01
CA LEU A 4 -15.17 21.17 9.48
C LEU A 4 -16.05 20.48 8.43
N TYR A 5 -15.43 20.09 7.31
CA TYR A 5 -16.12 19.44 6.20
C TYR A 5 -15.43 18.15 5.80
N ARG A 6 -16.25 17.11 5.57
CA ARG A 6 -15.84 15.85 4.94
C ARG A 6 -15.97 15.99 3.44
N ILE A 7 -14.89 15.80 2.71
CA ILE A 7 -14.81 15.95 1.26
C ILE A 7 -14.46 14.60 0.64
N PRO A 8 -15.40 13.94 -0.07
CA PRO A 8 -15.06 12.76 -0.85
C PRO A 8 -14.18 13.17 -2.03
N VAL A 9 -13.11 12.40 -2.25
CA VAL A 9 -12.15 12.62 -3.32
C VAL A 9 -12.07 11.37 -4.20
N ASP A 10 -12.12 11.58 -5.52
CA ASP A 10 -12.01 10.56 -6.54
C ASP A 10 -10.72 10.73 -7.36
N GLU A 11 -10.30 9.66 -8.03
CA GLU A 11 -9.27 9.74 -9.07
C GLU A 11 -9.88 10.34 -10.34
N PRO A 12 -9.21 11.28 -11.05
CA PRO A 12 -7.84 11.74 -10.84
C PRO A 12 -7.70 13.00 -9.94
N ASN A 13 -8.81 13.52 -9.40
CA ASN A 13 -8.82 14.79 -8.66
C ASN A 13 -7.92 14.76 -7.42
N TYR A 14 -7.82 13.61 -6.75
CA TYR A 14 -6.92 13.43 -5.62
C TYR A 14 -5.44 13.43 -6.05
N SER A 15 -5.05 12.52 -6.94
CA SER A 15 -3.63 12.28 -7.29
C SER A 15 -2.97 13.43 -8.05
N GLN A 16 -3.73 14.18 -8.87
CA GLN A 16 -3.14 15.19 -9.74
C GLN A 16 -2.89 16.54 -9.07
N LEU A 17 -3.91 17.10 -8.40
CA LEU A 17 -3.88 18.48 -7.93
C LEU A 17 -4.03 18.65 -6.42
N LEU A 18 -4.49 17.62 -5.71
CA LEU A 18 -4.65 17.67 -4.26
C LEU A 18 -3.46 17.05 -3.54
N GLU A 19 -2.95 15.91 -4.00
CA GLU A 19 -1.79 15.23 -3.40
C GLU A 19 -0.48 15.98 -3.68
N THR A 20 -0.23 16.30 -4.95
CA THR A 20 0.99 17.01 -5.39
C THR A 20 0.69 18.49 -5.66
N PRO A 21 1.37 19.44 -4.99
CA PRO A 21 1.15 20.87 -5.23
C PRO A 21 1.75 21.29 -6.59
N VAL A 22 1.01 22.09 -7.37
CA VAL A 22 1.36 22.44 -8.75
C VAL A 22 1.63 23.93 -8.91
N LEU A 23 2.64 24.27 -9.72
CA LEU A 23 2.87 25.61 -10.24
C LEU A 23 2.25 25.74 -11.63
N PHE A 24 1.22 26.58 -11.76
CA PHE A 24 0.50 26.71 -13.03
C PHE A 24 1.18 27.64 -14.05
N GLY A 25 2.03 28.58 -13.61
CA GLY A 25 2.78 29.46 -14.51
C GLY A 25 1.89 30.26 -15.47
N ARG A 26 2.40 30.58 -16.67
CA ARG A 26 1.65 31.29 -17.73
C ARG A 26 0.75 30.33 -18.53
N ARG A 27 -0.33 29.85 -17.91
CA ARG A 27 -1.44 29.17 -18.59
C ARG A 27 -2.57 30.16 -18.82
N ASP A 28 -2.93 30.42 -20.07
CA ASP A 28 -3.82 31.54 -20.41
C ASP A 28 -5.23 31.38 -19.83
N HIS A 29 -5.70 30.14 -19.67
CA HIS A 29 -7.05 29.81 -19.17
C HIS A 29 -7.13 29.60 -17.66
N VAL A 30 -6.00 29.54 -16.95
CA VAL A 30 -6.00 29.44 -15.48
C VAL A 30 -6.23 30.85 -14.88
N PRO A 31 -7.18 31.02 -13.94
CA PRO A 31 -7.45 32.32 -13.33
C PRO A 31 -6.20 32.95 -12.69
N PRO A 32 -6.01 34.29 -12.78
CA PRO A 32 -4.85 34.98 -12.21
C PRO A 32 -4.58 34.66 -10.74
N ALA A 33 -5.65 34.54 -9.94
CA ALA A 33 -5.61 34.16 -8.53
C ALA A 33 -4.84 32.84 -8.26
N LEU A 34 -4.86 31.90 -9.21
CA LEU A 34 -4.15 30.63 -9.09
C LEU A 34 -2.74 30.68 -9.73
N ARG A 35 -2.52 31.55 -10.73
CA ARG A 35 -1.25 31.65 -11.47
C ARG A 35 -0.15 32.37 -10.73
N GLU A 36 -0.50 33.38 -9.95
CA GLU A 36 0.44 34.28 -9.29
C GLU A 36 0.92 33.75 -7.91
N ARG A 37 0.50 32.54 -7.53
CA ARG A 37 0.82 31.90 -6.27
C ARG A 37 1.94 30.85 -6.45
N GLY A 38 2.56 30.48 -5.31
CA GLY A 38 3.51 29.36 -5.25
C GLY A 38 2.84 28.00 -5.57
N PRO A 39 3.51 26.87 -5.33
CA PRO A 39 2.89 25.56 -5.57
C PRO A 39 1.58 25.45 -4.76
N ILE A 40 0.45 25.23 -5.45
CA ILE A 40 -0.86 25.16 -4.80
C ILE A 40 -1.47 23.77 -4.94
N ARG A 41 -2.22 23.38 -3.90
CA ARG A 41 -3.14 22.24 -3.97
C ARG A 41 -4.54 22.75 -4.28
N LEU A 42 -5.26 22.04 -5.11
CA LEU A 42 -6.60 22.39 -5.55
C LEU A 42 -7.56 21.23 -5.35
N CYS A 43 -8.73 21.55 -4.81
CA CYS A 43 -9.89 20.67 -4.83
C CYS A 43 -11.01 21.37 -5.59
N ALA A 44 -11.87 20.60 -6.26
CA ALA A 44 -13.03 21.16 -6.94
C ALA A 44 -14.23 20.22 -6.90
N VAL A 45 -15.42 20.81 -6.87
CA VAL A 45 -16.67 20.08 -6.96
C VAL A 45 -17.46 20.50 -8.20
N ARG A 46 -18.27 19.58 -8.72
CA ARG A 46 -19.17 19.90 -9.83
C ARG A 46 -20.28 20.86 -9.38
N PRO A 47 -20.66 21.86 -10.19
CA PRO A 47 -21.85 22.67 -9.91
C PRO A 47 -23.11 21.80 -9.81
N GLY A 48 -23.96 22.14 -8.85
CA GLY A 48 -25.21 21.48 -8.53
C GLY A 48 -25.73 22.05 -7.23
N GLU A 49 -27.03 22.04 -7.00
CA GLU A 49 -27.68 22.75 -5.87
C GLU A 49 -26.96 22.52 -4.52
N ARG A 50 -26.72 21.24 -4.18
CA ARG A 50 -26.02 20.85 -2.95
C ARG A 50 -24.54 21.28 -2.90
N ASN A 51 -23.82 21.17 -4.02
CA ASN A 51 -22.40 21.53 -4.09
C ASN A 51 -22.18 23.04 -4.14
N GLU A 52 -23.14 23.80 -4.69
CA GLU A 52 -23.13 25.26 -4.68
C GLU A 52 -23.36 25.80 -3.29
N GLN A 53 -24.32 25.23 -2.56
CA GLN A 53 -24.55 25.61 -1.18
C GLN A 53 -23.30 25.37 -0.34
N LEU A 54 -22.71 24.17 -0.40
CA LEU A 54 -21.45 23.87 0.25
C LEU A 54 -20.34 24.87 -0.14
N TYR A 55 -20.12 25.09 -1.43
CA TYR A 55 -19.08 25.99 -1.91
C TYR A 55 -19.26 27.43 -1.42
N ASN A 56 -20.51 27.88 -1.27
CA ASN A 56 -20.82 29.19 -0.73
C ASN A 56 -20.56 29.24 0.79
N ASP A 57 -20.89 28.16 1.50
CA ASP A 57 -20.71 28.03 2.96
C ASP A 57 -19.23 27.94 3.36
N LEU A 58 -18.38 27.29 2.55
CA LEU A 58 -16.93 27.18 2.80
C LEU A 58 -16.29 28.57 2.98
N SER A 59 -15.61 28.78 4.09
CA SER A 59 -14.87 29.99 4.42
C SER A 59 -13.37 29.70 4.54
N PRO A 60 -12.49 30.64 4.17
CA PRO A 60 -11.05 30.47 4.37
C PRO A 60 -10.71 30.12 5.83
N GLY A 61 -9.89 29.09 6.01
CA GLY A 61 -9.52 28.53 7.32
C GLY A 61 -10.39 27.37 7.80
N ASP A 62 -11.55 27.13 7.18
CA ASP A 62 -12.39 25.97 7.48
C ASP A 62 -11.63 24.68 7.25
N GLY A 63 -11.91 23.69 8.09
CA GLY A 63 -11.28 22.39 8.06
C GLY A 63 -11.82 21.49 6.96
N LEU A 64 -10.92 20.70 6.40
CA LEU A 64 -11.20 19.71 5.38
C LEU A 64 -10.66 18.35 5.82
N LEU A 65 -11.53 17.35 5.78
CA LEU A 65 -11.19 15.94 5.90
C LEU A 65 -11.42 15.27 4.55
N PHE A 66 -10.34 14.85 3.91
CA PHE A 66 -10.42 14.18 2.61
C PHE A 66 -10.59 12.69 2.81
N TYR A 67 -11.60 12.15 2.16
CA TYR A 67 -12.02 10.77 2.32
C TYR A 67 -12.08 10.09 0.96
N ARG A 68 -11.41 8.93 0.82
CA ARG A 68 -11.44 8.10 -0.39
C ARG A 68 -12.46 6.98 -0.20
N GLY A 69 -13.36 6.87 -1.17
CA GLY A 69 -14.48 5.93 -1.10
C GLY A 69 -14.36 4.71 -1.99
N ALA A 70 -14.99 3.62 -1.57
CA ALA A 70 -15.03 2.30 -2.25
C ALA A 70 -15.49 2.33 -3.71
N LYS A 71 -16.21 3.39 -4.14
CA LYS A 71 -16.65 3.53 -5.53
C LYS A 71 -15.48 3.75 -6.52
N TYR A 72 -14.30 4.12 -6.03
CA TYR A 72 -13.23 4.69 -6.85
C TYR A 72 -11.91 3.91 -6.83
N ASP A 73 -11.74 2.98 -5.89
CA ASP A 73 -10.56 2.12 -5.72
C ASP A 73 -10.89 1.05 -4.65
N ASP A 74 -10.72 -0.23 -4.97
CA ASP A 74 -10.99 -1.34 -4.02
C ASP A 74 -9.84 -1.47 -3.00
N ALA A 75 -8.61 -1.09 -3.34
CA ALA A 75 -7.41 -1.24 -2.49
C ALA A 75 -7.27 -0.17 -1.37
N ASN A 76 -8.19 0.80 -1.31
CA ASN A 76 -8.18 1.88 -0.30
C ASN A 76 -9.57 2.08 0.32
N GLU A 77 -10.32 0.98 0.48
CA GLU A 77 -11.68 1.01 0.97
C GLU A 77 -11.80 1.81 2.28
N GLY A 78 -12.52 2.93 2.22
CA GLY A 78 -12.94 3.65 3.42
C GLY A 78 -11.79 4.17 4.28
N ARG A 79 -10.86 4.94 3.71
CA ARG A 79 -9.83 5.65 4.48
C ARG A 79 -9.95 7.17 4.35
N TYR A 80 -9.68 7.86 5.45
CA TYR A 80 -9.34 9.28 5.41
C TYR A 80 -7.88 9.37 5.01
N VAL A 81 -7.60 10.21 4.01
CA VAL A 81 -6.32 10.21 3.30
C VAL A 81 -5.50 11.47 3.55
N ALA A 82 -6.18 12.57 3.90
CA ALA A 82 -5.53 13.82 4.23
C ALA A 82 -6.46 14.76 5.01
N VAL A 83 -5.84 15.72 5.69
CA VAL A 83 -6.51 16.90 6.24
C VAL A 83 -5.98 18.16 5.56
N GLY A 84 -6.74 19.24 5.62
CA GLY A 84 -6.28 20.55 5.18
C GLY A 84 -7.22 21.66 5.60
N ARG A 85 -6.95 22.87 5.12
CA ARG A 85 -7.79 24.04 5.30
C ARG A 85 -8.21 24.64 3.98
N VAL A 86 -9.43 25.16 3.93
CA VAL A 86 -9.92 25.94 2.80
C VAL A 86 -9.07 27.19 2.68
N GLY A 87 -8.48 27.40 1.51
CA GLY A 87 -7.85 28.67 1.15
C GLY A 87 -8.77 29.52 0.27
N GLU A 88 -8.26 29.94 -0.88
CA GLU A 88 -8.97 30.83 -1.79
C GLU A 88 -9.96 30.08 -2.68
N LYS A 89 -11.18 30.62 -2.80
CA LYS A 89 -12.25 30.08 -3.64
C LYS A 89 -12.18 30.67 -5.05
N VAL A 90 -12.19 29.82 -6.08
CA VAL A 90 -12.13 30.21 -7.49
C VAL A 90 -13.18 29.47 -8.31
N ARG A 91 -13.99 30.23 -9.07
CA ARG A 91 -14.92 29.64 -10.04
C ARG A 91 -14.22 29.46 -11.37
N LEU A 92 -14.24 28.24 -11.88
CA LEU A 92 -13.63 27.88 -13.17
C LEU A 92 -14.68 27.86 -14.27
N ASP A 93 -14.28 28.22 -15.48
CA ASP A 93 -15.02 27.88 -16.69
C ASP A 93 -14.69 26.44 -17.14
N GLU A 94 -15.34 25.96 -18.20
CA GLU A 94 -15.14 24.59 -18.70
C GLU A 94 -13.74 24.35 -19.23
N THR A 95 -13.11 25.37 -19.83
CA THR A 95 -11.75 25.28 -20.38
C THR A 95 -10.74 25.15 -19.25
N ALA A 96 -10.82 26.02 -18.24
CA ALA A 96 -9.97 25.98 -17.07
C ALA A 96 -10.16 24.68 -16.26
N ALA A 97 -11.40 24.20 -16.10
CA ALA A 97 -11.65 22.94 -15.43
C ALA A 97 -11.07 21.74 -16.18
N THR A 98 -11.19 21.71 -17.51
CA THR A 98 -10.61 20.65 -18.35
C THR A 98 -9.09 20.66 -18.28
N GLU A 99 -8.48 21.84 -18.30
CA GLU A 99 -7.03 21.99 -18.24
C GLU A 99 -6.45 21.60 -16.88
N LEU A 100 -7.18 21.88 -15.79
CA LEU A 100 -6.73 21.62 -14.43
C LEU A 100 -7.03 20.19 -13.97
N PHE A 101 -8.27 19.73 -14.14
CA PHE A 101 -8.77 18.47 -13.59
C PHE A 101 -9.00 17.38 -14.65
N GLY A 102 -8.69 17.64 -15.92
CA GLY A 102 -9.01 16.72 -17.01
C GLY A 102 -10.52 16.60 -17.30
N THR A 103 -11.36 17.46 -16.70
CA THR A 103 -12.82 17.40 -16.83
C THR A 103 -13.46 18.78 -16.84
N SER A 104 -14.48 18.99 -17.69
CA SER A 104 -15.18 20.27 -17.81
C SER A 104 -16.14 20.57 -16.65
N VAL A 105 -16.45 19.57 -15.81
CA VAL A 105 -17.51 19.71 -14.78
C VAL A 105 -17.00 20.20 -13.43
N ALA A 106 -15.71 20.07 -13.11
CA ALA A 106 -15.13 20.44 -11.81
C ALA A 106 -14.89 21.95 -11.69
N ARG A 107 -15.98 22.73 -11.51
CA ARG A 107 -15.98 24.20 -11.70
C ARG A 107 -16.11 25.04 -10.44
N ARG A 108 -16.20 24.43 -9.26
CA ARG A 108 -16.23 25.12 -7.96
C ARG A 108 -14.96 24.73 -7.20
N ALA A 109 -13.88 25.43 -7.50
CA ALA A 109 -12.54 25.10 -7.02
C ALA A 109 -12.15 25.95 -5.82
N TYR A 110 -11.33 25.39 -4.94
CA TYR A 110 -10.71 26.12 -3.85
C TYR A 110 -9.32 25.58 -3.58
N THR A 111 -8.40 26.45 -3.13
CA THR A 111 -7.06 26.01 -2.73
C THR A 111 -7.12 25.28 -1.40
N VAL A 112 -6.21 24.35 -1.20
CA VAL A 112 -6.06 23.60 0.06
C VAL A 112 -4.74 23.97 0.71
N GLU A 113 -4.82 24.54 1.90
CA GLU A 113 -3.70 24.98 2.73
C GLU A 113 -3.49 24.02 3.90
N GLU A 114 -2.32 24.07 4.55
CA GLU A 114 -1.99 23.17 5.69
C GLU A 114 -2.27 21.67 5.41
N PHE A 115 -2.08 21.25 4.16
CA PHE A 115 -2.35 19.87 3.74
C PHE A 115 -1.41 18.91 4.44
N THR A 116 -1.97 17.94 5.14
CA THR A 116 -1.22 16.89 5.85
C THR A 116 -1.85 15.53 5.53
N PRO A 117 -1.12 14.60 4.90
CA PRO A 117 -1.63 13.25 4.68
C PRO A 117 -1.84 12.53 6.03
N ASN A 118 -2.82 11.64 6.09
CA ASN A 118 -3.04 10.77 7.25
C ASN A 118 -3.58 9.41 6.78
N PRO A 119 -3.28 8.32 7.50
CA PRO A 119 -3.77 6.98 7.18
C PRO A 119 -4.97 6.57 8.04
N TRP A 120 -5.83 7.51 8.47
CA TRP A 120 -6.88 7.17 9.43
C TRP A 120 -7.96 6.29 8.79
N SER A 121 -8.32 5.21 9.50
CA SER A 121 -9.43 4.36 9.08
C SER A 121 -10.75 5.13 9.16
N ARG A 122 -11.68 4.81 8.25
CA ARG A 122 -13.04 5.34 8.35
C ARG A 122 -13.70 4.97 9.66
N GLU A 123 -13.50 3.76 10.16
CA GLU A 123 -14.13 3.33 11.41
C GLU A 123 -13.74 4.25 12.57
N THR A 124 -12.46 4.57 12.71
CA THR A 124 -11.96 5.48 13.76
C THR A 124 -12.59 6.86 13.66
N VAL A 125 -12.58 7.47 12.47
CA VAL A 125 -13.08 8.84 12.27
C VAL A 125 -14.62 8.91 12.33
N GLU A 126 -15.32 7.93 11.78
CA GLU A 126 -16.79 7.89 11.82
C GLU A 126 -17.31 7.58 13.23
N SER A 127 -16.63 6.71 13.99
CA SER A 127 -16.91 6.46 15.40
C SER A 127 -16.77 7.74 16.23
N LEU A 128 -15.71 8.51 15.99
CA LEU A 128 -15.48 9.81 16.64
C LEU A 128 -16.65 10.78 16.41
N PHE A 129 -17.17 10.84 15.19
CA PHE A 129 -18.30 11.70 14.82
C PHE A 129 -19.69 11.11 15.10
N GLY A 130 -19.76 9.86 15.53
CA GLY A 130 -21.03 9.15 15.76
C GLY A 130 -21.84 8.93 14.46
N TYR A 131 -21.18 8.84 13.31
CA TYR A 131 -21.82 8.65 12.02
C TYR A 131 -21.87 7.18 11.62
N THR A 132 -22.96 6.78 10.96
CA THR A 132 -23.14 5.43 10.41
C THR A 132 -23.36 5.52 8.90
N GLY A 133 -22.36 5.13 8.11
CA GLY A 133 -22.47 4.99 6.65
C GLY A 133 -21.57 5.94 5.84
N TYR A 134 -21.70 5.88 4.51
CA TYR A 134 -20.83 6.56 3.56
C TYR A 134 -21.31 7.99 3.23
N PRO A 135 -20.44 9.02 3.24
CA PRO A 135 -20.82 10.37 2.83
C PRO A 135 -21.09 10.43 1.32
N GLN A 136 -22.36 10.53 0.93
CA GLN A 136 -22.80 10.67 -0.46
C GLN A 136 -22.56 12.11 -0.98
N GLY A 137 -21.31 12.54 -1.05
CA GLY A 137 -20.90 13.89 -1.40
C GLY A 137 -20.37 14.68 -0.19
N PRO A 138 -19.81 15.88 -0.42
CA PRO A 138 -19.30 16.73 0.65
C PRO A 138 -20.36 17.03 1.72
N GLN A 139 -19.94 17.07 2.99
CA GLN A 139 -20.82 17.31 4.14
C GLN A 139 -20.09 18.07 5.24
N ARG A 140 -20.79 18.99 5.91
CA ARG A 140 -20.31 19.62 7.15
C ARG A 140 -20.40 18.61 8.31
N VAL A 141 -19.41 18.59 9.18
CA VAL A 141 -19.45 17.86 10.45
C VAL A 141 -20.33 18.66 11.40
N HIS A 142 -21.40 18.02 11.87
CA HIS A 142 -22.43 18.64 12.72
C HIS A 142 -22.11 18.56 14.21
N ASP A 143 -21.10 17.79 14.60
CA ASP A 143 -20.68 17.70 15.99
C ASP A 143 -19.80 18.91 16.35
N GLU A 144 -20.34 19.79 17.19
CA GLU A 144 -19.68 21.03 17.59
C GLU A 144 -18.39 20.80 18.41
N ARG A 145 -18.16 19.59 18.94
CA ARG A 145 -16.89 19.21 19.59
C ARG A 145 -15.73 19.16 18.59
N TYR A 146 -16.03 18.88 17.32
CA TYR A 146 -15.06 18.65 16.25
C TYR A 146 -15.15 19.70 15.14
N GLY A 147 -15.66 20.89 15.45
CA GLY A 147 -15.85 21.95 14.46
C GLY A 147 -14.55 22.42 13.77
N THR A 148 -13.37 22.01 14.24
CA THR A 148 -12.08 22.42 13.66
C THR A 148 -11.17 21.21 13.43
N VAL A 149 -10.29 21.29 12.41
CA VAL A 149 -9.24 20.28 12.16
C VAL A 149 -8.42 20.02 13.41
N SER A 150 -8.09 21.08 14.17
CA SER A 150 -7.29 20.99 15.40
C SER A 150 -7.97 20.17 16.49
N GLY A 151 -9.30 20.30 16.68
CA GLY A 151 -10.03 19.50 17.67
C GLY A 151 -10.11 18.02 17.30
N VAL A 152 -10.27 17.71 16.01
CA VAL A 152 -10.19 16.33 15.51
C VAL A 152 -8.79 15.77 15.67
N PHE A 153 -7.76 16.56 15.37
CA PHE A 153 -6.37 16.16 15.48
C PHE A 153 -5.93 15.98 16.93
N GLU A 154 -6.35 16.84 17.86
CA GLU A 154 -6.03 16.74 19.29
C GLU A 154 -6.67 15.50 19.94
N GLU A 155 -7.91 15.17 19.56
CA GLU A 155 -8.60 13.99 20.10
C GLU A 155 -8.11 12.69 19.44
N LEU A 156 -7.84 12.69 18.12
CA LEU A 156 -7.21 11.56 17.44
C LEU A 156 -5.76 11.34 17.89
N ALA A 157 -4.97 12.40 18.08
CA ALA A 157 -3.62 12.31 18.64
C ALA A 157 -3.63 11.92 20.13
N GLY A 158 -4.71 12.24 20.86
CA GLY A 158 -4.93 11.85 22.25
C GLY A 158 -5.35 10.39 22.41
N SER A 159 -6.18 9.87 21.51
CA SER A 159 -6.48 8.42 21.41
C SER A 159 -5.26 7.65 20.89
N GLU A 160 -4.50 8.24 19.97
CA GLU A 160 -3.22 7.69 19.52
C GLU A 160 -2.20 7.68 20.67
N GLN A 161 -2.13 8.63 21.60
CA GLN A 161 -1.20 8.53 22.76
C GLN A 161 -1.55 7.43 23.77
N ALA A 162 -2.79 6.94 23.78
CA ALA A 162 -3.18 5.75 24.54
C ALA A 162 -2.82 4.45 23.80
N GLU A 163 -2.58 4.50 22.49
CA GLU A 163 -2.23 3.36 21.63
C GLU A 163 -0.79 3.43 21.03
N SER A 164 -0.09 4.57 21.15
CA SER A 164 1.21 4.87 20.51
C SER A 164 2.40 4.30 21.27
N GLY A 165 2.22 3.13 21.86
CA GLY A 165 3.31 2.26 22.25
C GLY A 165 3.84 1.43 21.09
N GLN A 166 3.06 1.22 20.03
CA GLN A 166 3.45 0.33 18.92
C GLN A 166 2.89 0.88 17.61
N GLY A 167 3.77 1.25 16.66
CA GLY A 167 3.38 1.31 15.25
C GLY A 167 2.89 -0.06 14.78
N SER A 168 2.47 -0.21 13.52
CA SER A 168 2.13 -1.55 13.02
C SER A 168 3.33 -2.48 13.30
N PRO A 169 3.13 -3.71 13.77
CA PRO A 169 4.23 -4.65 13.96
C PRO A 169 5.15 -4.80 12.73
N LEU A 170 4.61 -4.61 11.52
CA LEU A 170 5.37 -4.54 10.26
C LEU A 170 6.27 -3.29 10.17
N ASP A 171 5.86 -2.15 10.73
CA ASP A 171 6.70 -0.94 10.84
C ASP A 171 7.95 -1.18 11.68
N GLU A 172 7.88 -2.11 12.64
CA GLU A 172 9.05 -2.54 13.40
C GLU A 172 10.02 -3.35 12.52
N ILE A 173 9.51 -4.28 11.70
CA ILE A 173 10.33 -5.04 10.75
C ILE A 173 11.01 -4.08 9.76
N VAL A 174 10.25 -3.14 9.20
CA VAL A 174 10.73 -2.10 8.29
C VAL A 174 11.83 -1.27 8.95
N ARG A 175 11.60 -0.75 10.16
CA ARG A 175 12.59 0.05 10.90
C ARG A 175 13.85 -0.75 11.22
N ASN A 176 13.71 -2.02 11.61
CA ASN A 176 14.83 -2.88 11.94
C ASN A 176 15.65 -3.25 10.70
N ALA A 177 14.98 -3.55 9.58
CA ALA A 177 15.58 -3.78 8.27
C ALA A 177 16.41 -2.57 7.81
N LEU A 178 15.80 -1.38 7.84
CA LEU A 178 16.42 -0.13 7.43
C LEU A 178 17.65 0.20 8.30
N ASN A 179 17.48 0.16 9.62
CA ASN A 179 18.50 0.65 10.56
C ASN A 179 19.51 -0.42 11.00
N GLY A 180 19.28 -1.70 10.69
CA GLY A 180 20.14 -2.78 11.15
C GLY A 180 19.99 -3.07 12.62
N ARG A 181 18.75 -3.02 13.12
CA ARG A 181 18.41 -3.28 14.51
C ARG A 181 17.59 -4.57 14.62
N GLY A 182 17.27 -4.99 15.85
CA GLY A 182 16.55 -6.23 16.08
C GLY A 182 17.27 -7.42 15.43
N GLU A 183 16.53 -8.26 14.73
CA GLU A 183 17.09 -9.45 14.07
C GLU A 183 18.05 -9.11 12.92
N CYS A 184 18.04 -7.88 12.43
CA CYS A 184 19.01 -7.43 11.43
C CYS A 184 20.38 -7.08 12.02
N ASP A 185 20.49 -6.92 13.34
CA ASP A 185 21.76 -6.66 13.99
C ASP A 185 22.67 -7.91 13.89
N GLY A 186 23.94 -7.70 13.55
CA GLY A 186 24.92 -8.77 13.35
C GLY A 186 24.73 -9.65 12.10
N CYS A 187 23.54 -9.66 11.47
CA CYS A 187 23.17 -10.57 10.37
C CYS A 187 24.19 -10.55 9.21
N PRO A 188 24.72 -11.72 8.79
CA PRO A 188 25.72 -11.80 7.72
C PRO A 188 25.16 -11.34 6.37
N ALA A 189 23.91 -11.69 6.06
CA ALA A 189 23.25 -11.33 4.80
C ALA A 189 23.08 -9.81 4.66
N ARG A 190 22.71 -9.11 5.74
CA ARG A 190 22.59 -7.65 5.71
C ARG A 190 23.93 -6.95 5.49
N ARG A 191 24.99 -7.48 6.12
CA ARG A 191 26.36 -6.96 5.98
C ARG A 191 26.86 -7.02 4.54
N VAL A 192 26.57 -8.13 3.84
CA VAL A 192 26.99 -8.33 2.44
C VAL A 192 26.02 -7.68 1.44
N GLY A 193 24.74 -7.54 1.80
CA GLY A 193 23.70 -6.94 0.98
C GLY A 193 23.72 -5.41 0.91
N ASN A 194 24.70 -4.77 1.57
CA ASN A 194 24.93 -3.32 1.58
C ASN A 194 23.70 -2.49 2.01
N CYS A 195 22.79 -3.05 2.81
CA CYS A 195 21.61 -2.39 3.40
C CYS A 195 20.60 -1.75 2.40
N LYS A 196 20.84 -1.83 1.08
CA LYS A 196 20.01 -1.21 0.02
C LYS A 196 19.14 -2.22 -0.73
N ARG A 197 19.11 -3.47 -0.26
CA ARG A 197 18.42 -4.58 -0.92
C ARG A 197 17.62 -5.40 0.09
N VAL A 198 17.29 -4.77 1.22
CA VAL A 198 16.50 -5.42 2.26
C VAL A 198 15.04 -5.29 1.88
N ASN A 199 14.33 -6.39 1.69
CA ASN A 199 12.90 -6.40 1.37
C ASN A 199 12.11 -6.93 2.58
N PRO A 200 11.52 -6.07 3.43
CA PRO A 200 10.66 -6.46 4.54
C PRO A 200 9.25 -6.94 4.11
N GLY A 201 8.96 -7.03 2.80
CA GLY A 201 7.67 -7.48 2.26
C GLY A 201 6.98 -6.41 1.41
N LEU A 202 6.16 -6.84 0.45
CA LEU A 202 5.48 -5.99 -0.54
C LEU A 202 3.98 -6.27 -0.59
N GLY A 203 3.21 -5.26 -0.96
CA GLY A 203 1.77 -5.42 -1.21
C GLY A 203 0.91 -5.07 -0.01
N ASP A 204 -0.29 -5.65 0.00
CA ASP A 204 -1.35 -5.33 0.97
C ASP A 204 -1.11 -6.01 2.32
N TYR A 205 -1.34 -5.27 3.41
CA TYR A 205 -1.16 -5.74 4.77
C TYR A 205 -2.37 -6.52 5.26
N ASP A 206 -3.54 -6.29 4.65
CA ASP A 206 -4.80 -6.96 4.96
C ASP A 206 -5.09 -8.08 3.93
N ALA A 207 -4.04 -8.66 3.34
CA ALA A 207 -4.14 -9.60 2.23
C ALA A 207 -4.58 -11.00 2.67
N ASP A 208 -5.66 -11.51 2.08
CA ASP A 208 -6.13 -12.89 2.31
C ASP A 208 -5.20 -13.96 1.68
N ILE A 209 -4.32 -13.57 0.73
CA ILE A 209 -3.34 -14.45 0.09
C ILE A 209 -1.93 -13.88 0.29
N ALA A 210 -1.02 -14.72 0.79
CA ALA A 210 0.40 -14.39 0.88
C ALA A 210 1.27 -15.29 -0.02
N PHE A 211 2.25 -14.70 -0.70
CA PHE A 211 3.29 -15.40 -1.42
C PHE A 211 4.61 -15.30 -0.66
N VAL A 212 5.33 -16.41 -0.51
CA VAL A 212 6.65 -16.42 0.12
C VAL A 212 7.72 -16.91 -0.86
N THR A 213 8.64 -16.02 -1.23
CA THR A 213 9.80 -16.28 -2.10
C THR A 213 11.07 -16.52 -1.31
N GLU A 214 12.18 -16.81 -1.99
CA GLU A 214 13.43 -17.17 -1.30
C GLU A 214 14.17 -15.95 -0.73
N GLU A 215 14.56 -15.01 -1.60
CA GLU A 215 15.31 -13.81 -1.26
C GLU A 215 15.15 -12.71 -2.34
N PRO A 216 15.31 -11.42 -1.99
CA PRO A 216 15.16 -10.33 -2.95
C PRO A 216 16.29 -10.30 -3.97
N LYS A 217 15.95 -10.08 -5.24
CA LYS A 217 16.90 -9.85 -6.35
C LYS A 217 16.93 -8.40 -6.85
N HIS A 218 16.15 -7.54 -6.22
CA HIS A 218 16.00 -6.15 -6.62
C HIS A 218 16.66 -5.20 -5.63
N SER A 219 16.93 -3.98 -6.06
CA SER A 219 17.34 -2.89 -5.19
C SER A 219 16.13 -2.19 -4.61
N VAL A 220 16.22 -1.83 -3.34
CA VAL A 220 15.22 -1.05 -2.62
C VAL A 220 15.74 0.38 -2.46
N ASN A 221 14.93 1.36 -2.84
CA ASN A 221 15.27 2.77 -2.64
C ASN A 221 14.48 3.32 -1.45
N TRP A 222 15.02 3.13 -0.25
CA TRP A 222 14.43 3.58 1.00
C TRP A 222 14.17 5.09 1.08
N ASP A 223 14.87 5.90 0.29
CA ASP A 223 14.71 7.35 0.27
C ASP A 223 13.69 7.83 -0.80
N ALA A 224 13.09 6.91 -1.58
CA ALA A 224 12.16 7.28 -2.65
C ALA A 224 10.78 7.71 -2.15
N HIS A 225 10.40 7.33 -0.92
CA HIS A 225 9.10 7.63 -0.31
C HIS A 225 9.26 7.89 1.19
N GLU A 226 8.28 8.58 1.77
CA GLU A 226 8.27 8.91 3.21
C GLU A 226 7.94 7.69 4.09
N ASP A 227 7.26 6.68 3.54
CA ASP A 227 6.91 5.43 4.22
C ASP A 227 7.06 4.19 3.31
N TRP A 228 7.14 3.02 3.94
CA TRP A 228 7.38 1.75 3.25
C TRP A 228 6.17 1.26 2.45
N ALA A 229 4.95 1.47 2.94
CA ALA A 229 3.74 1.01 2.28
C ALA A 229 3.54 1.72 0.93
N ALA A 230 3.79 3.03 0.88
CA ALA A 230 3.80 3.82 -0.34
C ALA A 230 4.89 3.33 -1.33
N TRP A 231 6.09 3.05 -0.83
CA TRP A 231 7.17 2.50 -1.64
C TRP A 231 6.81 1.13 -2.23
N SER A 232 6.34 0.22 -1.39
CA SER A 232 6.06 -1.16 -1.77
C SER A 232 4.91 -1.24 -2.79
N GLY A 233 3.85 -0.47 -2.59
CA GLY A 233 2.73 -0.37 -3.53
C GLY A 233 3.14 0.25 -4.87
N GLN A 234 4.00 1.27 -4.89
CA GLN A 234 4.55 1.81 -6.13
C GLN A 234 5.45 0.78 -6.83
N TYR A 235 6.33 0.13 -6.09
CA TYR A 235 7.25 -0.88 -6.64
C TYR A 235 6.49 -2.05 -7.26
N LEU A 236 5.44 -2.54 -6.58
CA LEU A 236 4.58 -3.60 -7.09
C LEU A 236 3.95 -3.21 -8.44
N ARG A 237 3.38 -2.00 -8.52
CA ARG A 237 2.70 -1.48 -9.72
C ARG A 237 3.62 -1.14 -10.89
N GLN A 238 4.82 -0.61 -10.63
CA GLN A 238 5.68 -0.05 -11.66
C GLN A 238 6.87 -0.93 -12.04
N ARG A 239 7.18 -1.94 -11.23
CA ARG A 239 8.38 -2.77 -11.40
C ARG A 239 8.08 -4.25 -11.31
N PHE A 240 7.41 -4.69 -10.26
CA PHE A 240 7.24 -6.13 -10.03
C PHE A 240 6.29 -6.77 -11.04
N LEU A 241 5.23 -6.07 -11.45
CA LEU A 241 4.31 -6.53 -12.51
C LEU A 241 5.02 -6.88 -13.82
N ASP A 242 6.10 -6.18 -14.15
CA ASP A 242 6.88 -6.39 -15.38
C ASP A 242 8.10 -7.32 -15.18
N ALA A 243 8.38 -7.72 -13.94
CA ALA A 243 9.45 -8.66 -13.62
C ALA A 243 8.95 -10.11 -13.75
N ASP A 244 9.85 -11.09 -13.96
CA ASP A 244 9.48 -12.50 -14.18
C ASP A 244 8.48 -13.09 -13.15
N GLY A 245 8.54 -12.64 -11.90
CA GLY A 245 7.63 -13.10 -10.84
C GLY A 245 6.21 -12.54 -10.93
N GLY A 246 6.03 -11.33 -11.47
CA GLY A 246 4.74 -10.65 -11.56
C GLY A 246 3.72 -11.40 -12.42
N PRO A 247 4.01 -11.65 -13.71
CA PRO A 247 3.12 -12.40 -14.60
C PRO A 247 2.86 -13.82 -14.10
N TYR A 248 3.87 -14.46 -13.48
CA TYR A 248 3.70 -15.79 -12.91
C TYR A 248 2.70 -15.81 -11.75
N ILE A 249 2.90 -14.96 -10.73
CA ILE A 249 1.99 -14.86 -9.59
C ILE A 249 0.59 -14.46 -10.06
N GLN A 250 0.47 -13.46 -10.95
CA GLN A 250 -0.82 -13.06 -11.51
C GLN A 250 -1.52 -14.24 -12.20
N SER A 251 -0.79 -15.07 -12.94
CA SER A 251 -1.37 -16.26 -13.60
C SER A 251 -1.93 -17.32 -12.62
N LEU A 252 -1.45 -17.35 -11.37
CA LEU A 252 -2.01 -18.21 -10.32
C LEU A 252 -3.29 -17.62 -9.74
N LEU A 253 -3.39 -16.28 -9.70
CA LEU A 253 -4.51 -15.52 -9.13
C LEU A 253 -5.67 -15.32 -10.12
N ASP A 254 -5.41 -15.29 -11.43
CA ASP A 254 -6.42 -15.01 -12.48
C ASP A 254 -7.73 -15.82 -12.33
N PRO A 255 -7.72 -17.13 -12.02
CA PRO A 255 -8.96 -17.89 -11.87
C PRO A 255 -9.78 -17.51 -10.64
N LEU A 256 -9.15 -16.88 -9.64
CA LEU A 256 -9.79 -16.37 -8.43
C LEU A 256 -10.37 -14.97 -8.63
N GLY A 257 -9.98 -14.29 -9.73
CA GLY A 257 -10.31 -12.88 -9.95
C GLY A 257 -9.58 -11.91 -9.03
N VAL A 258 -8.46 -12.33 -8.43
CA VAL A 258 -7.65 -11.52 -7.50
C VAL A 258 -6.53 -10.81 -8.25
N SER A 259 -6.29 -9.54 -7.91
CA SER A 259 -5.14 -8.79 -8.42
C SER A 259 -3.91 -9.09 -7.58
N ILE A 260 -2.74 -9.20 -8.21
CA ILE A 260 -1.46 -9.23 -7.47
C ILE A 260 -1.20 -7.97 -6.63
N GLN A 261 -1.98 -6.90 -6.82
CA GLN A 261 -1.91 -5.72 -5.95
C GLN A 261 -2.56 -5.94 -4.58
N ASP A 262 -3.43 -6.95 -4.47
CA ASP A 262 -4.25 -7.24 -3.29
C ASP A 262 -3.66 -8.42 -2.49
N VAL A 263 -2.41 -8.78 -2.75
CA VAL A 263 -1.72 -9.91 -2.07
C VAL A 263 -0.50 -9.41 -1.32
N TRP A 264 -0.10 -10.16 -0.29
CA TRP A 264 1.17 -9.96 0.40
C TRP A 264 2.28 -10.78 -0.27
N ILE A 265 3.45 -10.18 -0.51
CA ILE A 265 4.61 -10.85 -1.09
C ILE A 265 5.81 -10.69 -0.16
N ALA A 266 6.17 -11.76 0.55
CA ALA A 266 7.29 -11.83 1.46
C ALA A 266 8.46 -12.62 0.86
N ASP A 267 9.67 -12.36 1.37
CA ASP A 267 10.83 -13.23 1.16
C ASP A 267 11.19 -13.98 2.45
N SER A 268 11.53 -15.27 2.36
CA SER A 268 12.02 -16.05 3.52
C SER A 268 13.35 -15.52 4.08
N LEU A 269 14.12 -14.82 3.25
CA LEU A 269 15.31 -14.07 3.61
C LEU A 269 15.15 -12.63 3.14
N LYS A 270 15.27 -11.67 4.06
CA LYS A 270 15.06 -10.25 3.72
C LYS A 270 16.21 -9.63 2.95
N CYS A 271 17.35 -10.31 2.85
CA CYS A 271 18.56 -9.81 2.19
C CYS A 271 19.08 -10.87 1.21
N PRO A 272 19.76 -10.48 0.12
CA PRO A 272 20.41 -11.43 -0.78
C PRO A 272 21.52 -12.22 -0.06
N THR A 273 21.61 -13.51 -0.37
CA THR A 273 22.63 -14.42 0.18
C THR A 273 23.51 -15.08 -0.87
N ILE A 274 23.18 -14.94 -2.15
CA ILE A 274 23.97 -15.46 -3.26
C ILE A 274 25.00 -14.41 -3.72
N ARG A 275 26.15 -14.87 -4.22
CA ARG A 275 27.15 -14.00 -4.88
C ARG A 275 26.58 -13.52 -6.21
N ASP A 276 26.56 -12.21 -6.39
CA ASP A 276 26.19 -11.57 -7.65
C ASP A 276 27.09 -10.36 -7.88
N GLU A 277 27.73 -10.33 -9.06
CA GLU A 277 28.69 -9.29 -9.42
C GLU A 277 28.02 -7.95 -9.73
N ASP A 278 26.86 -7.98 -10.40
CA ASP A 278 26.07 -6.80 -10.72
C ASP A 278 25.49 -6.20 -9.43
N LEU A 279 25.13 -7.06 -8.48
CA LEU A 279 24.57 -6.64 -7.20
C LEU A 279 25.61 -6.37 -6.11
N ARG A 280 26.89 -6.69 -6.37
CA ARG A 280 28.04 -6.59 -5.45
C ARG A 280 27.83 -7.33 -4.13
N THR A 281 27.16 -8.47 -4.17
CA THR A 281 26.91 -9.33 -3.01
C THR A 281 27.93 -10.47 -2.95
N THR A 282 28.19 -10.97 -1.74
CA THR A 282 29.01 -12.17 -1.53
C THR A 282 28.15 -13.28 -0.95
N ALA A 283 28.47 -14.52 -1.29
CA ALA A 283 27.74 -15.67 -0.77
C ALA A 283 27.85 -15.76 0.76
N VAL A 284 26.72 -16.03 1.44
CA VAL A 284 26.66 -16.32 2.88
C VAL A 284 25.87 -17.60 3.14
N PRO A 285 26.11 -18.30 4.26
CA PRO A 285 25.32 -19.47 4.62
C PRO A 285 23.84 -19.11 4.82
N THR A 286 22.96 -19.74 4.05
CA THR A 286 21.54 -19.37 4.02
C THR A 286 20.77 -19.80 5.27
N ASP A 287 21.25 -20.81 6.01
CA ASP A 287 20.69 -21.21 7.30
C ASP A 287 21.01 -20.20 8.40
N GLU A 288 22.23 -19.64 8.40
CA GLU A 288 22.62 -18.56 9.33
C GLU A 288 21.87 -17.28 9.01
N ALA A 289 21.69 -16.94 7.72
CA ALA A 289 20.84 -15.81 7.35
C ALA A 289 19.37 -16.03 7.76
N PHE A 290 18.87 -17.27 7.65
CA PHE A 290 17.50 -17.60 8.00
C PHE A 290 17.27 -17.57 9.51
N SER A 291 18.23 -17.97 10.36
CA SER A 291 18.02 -17.86 11.82
C SER A 291 17.72 -16.42 12.26
N HIS A 292 18.30 -15.44 11.56
CA HIS A 292 17.97 -14.02 11.72
C HIS A 292 16.64 -13.63 11.05
N CYS A 293 16.32 -14.12 9.85
CA CYS A 293 15.09 -13.71 9.15
C CYS A 293 13.83 -14.46 9.62
N ARG A 294 13.99 -15.59 10.32
CA ARG A 294 12.89 -16.45 10.78
C ARG A 294 11.86 -15.67 11.62
N PRO A 295 12.24 -14.87 12.64
CA PRO A 295 11.27 -14.14 13.44
C PRO A 295 10.52 -13.07 12.64
N TYR A 296 11.13 -12.53 11.57
CA TYR A 296 10.43 -11.61 10.67
C TYR A 296 9.39 -12.32 9.82
N LEU A 297 9.74 -13.44 9.18
CA LEU A 297 8.77 -14.22 8.40
C LEU A 297 7.61 -14.71 9.26
N GLU A 298 7.91 -15.20 10.47
CA GLU A 298 6.87 -15.59 11.44
C GLU A 298 5.97 -14.42 11.81
N ARG A 299 6.54 -13.22 11.92
CA ARG A 299 5.78 -12.01 12.26
C ARG A 299 4.95 -11.51 11.08
N GLU A 300 5.49 -11.47 9.87
CA GLU A 300 4.72 -11.10 8.68
C GLU A 300 3.50 -12.00 8.49
N LEU A 301 3.66 -13.32 8.57
CA LEU A 301 2.55 -14.25 8.40
C LEU A 301 1.50 -14.12 9.53
N ARG A 302 1.93 -13.77 10.74
CA ARG A 302 1.02 -13.54 11.87
C ARG A 302 0.25 -12.24 11.74
N ASP A 303 0.91 -11.17 11.30
CA ASP A 303 0.35 -9.82 11.34
C ASP A 303 -0.47 -9.51 10.09
N VAL A 304 -0.13 -10.11 8.94
CA VAL A 304 -0.96 -10.10 7.73
C VAL A 304 -2.16 -11.04 7.87
N ASP A 305 -2.02 -12.11 8.65
CA ASP A 305 -3.04 -13.13 8.90
C ASP A 305 -3.74 -13.65 7.61
N PRO A 306 -2.98 -14.11 6.59
CA PRO A 306 -3.58 -14.50 5.31
C PRO A 306 -4.33 -15.82 5.44
N ASP A 307 -5.43 -15.99 4.71
CA ASP A 307 -6.19 -17.24 4.64
C ASP A 307 -5.39 -18.40 4.00
N VAL A 308 -4.42 -18.08 3.13
CA VAL A 308 -3.56 -19.07 2.47
C VAL A 308 -2.18 -18.51 2.13
N VAL A 309 -1.15 -19.37 2.26
CA VAL A 309 0.22 -19.05 1.87
C VAL A 309 0.66 -19.89 0.68
N VAL A 310 1.14 -19.26 -0.39
CA VAL A 310 1.79 -19.92 -1.53
C VAL A 310 3.31 -19.77 -1.41
N ALA A 311 4.00 -20.87 -1.09
CA ALA A 311 5.45 -20.85 -0.94
C ALA A 311 6.16 -21.25 -2.24
N LEU A 312 7.09 -20.40 -2.70
CA LEU A 312 7.68 -20.43 -4.03
C LEU A 312 9.15 -20.88 -3.99
N GLY A 313 9.38 -22.15 -4.32
CA GLY A 313 10.71 -22.77 -4.32
C GLY A 313 10.97 -23.66 -3.11
N ASN A 314 11.91 -24.59 -3.24
CA ASN A 314 12.19 -25.60 -2.20
C ASN A 314 12.51 -24.95 -0.85
N ARG A 315 13.46 -24.02 -0.85
CA ARG A 315 13.97 -23.40 0.39
C ARG A 315 12.94 -22.47 1.01
N ALA A 316 12.23 -21.68 0.20
CA ALA A 316 11.12 -20.85 0.69
C ALA A 316 10.04 -21.73 1.35
N SER A 317 9.61 -22.79 0.68
CA SER A 317 8.61 -23.75 1.21
C SER A 317 9.05 -24.37 2.54
N GLN A 318 10.27 -24.89 2.61
CA GLN A 318 10.82 -25.47 3.85
C GLN A 318 10.85 -24.47 5.01
N ARG A 319 11.23 -23.22 4.73
CA ARG A 319 11.31 -22.15 5.73
C ARG A 319 9.94 -21.68 6.18
N THR A 320 8.99 -21.52 5.25
CA THR A 320 7.60 -21.19 5.56
C THR A 320 6.97 -22.26 6.44
N LEU A 321 7.14 -23.55 6.09
CA LEU A 321 6.66 -24.65 6.94
C LEU A 321 7.34 -24.62 8.31
N CYS A 322 8.65 -24.34 8.37
CA CYS A 322 9.39 -24.24 9.63
C CYS A 322 8.88 -23.14 10.56
N VAL A 323 8.49 -21.96 10.03
CA VAL A 323 7.88 -20.91 10.86
C VAL A 323 6.49 -21.30 11.34
N LEU A 324 5.74 -22.06 10.55
CA LEU A 324 4.42 -22.59 10.91
C LEU A 324 4.47 -23.91 11.69
N GLY A 325 5.64 -24.29 12.22
CA GLY A 325 5.80 -25.42 13.13
C GLY A 325 5.96 -26.80 12.47
N LEU A 326 6.10 -26.88 11.14
CA LEU A 326 6.35 -28.11 10.39
C LEU A 326 7.79 -28.18 9.85
N SER A 327 8.36 -29.38 9.80
CA SER A 327 9.69 -29.60 9.24
C SER A 327 9.62 -30.69 8.19
N GLU A 328 9.57 -30.28 6.92
CA GLU A 328 9.35 -31.18 5.78
C GLU A 328 10.46 -31.00 4.74
N GLU A 329 10.83 -32.07 4.06
CA GLU A 329 11.66 -31.98 2.87
C GLU A 329 10.76 -31.71 1.66
N ILE A 330 11.07 -30.67 0.88
CA ILE A 330 10.24 -30.22 -0.23
C ILE A 330 11.02 -30.30 -1.53
N HIS A 331 10.38 -30.89 -2.54
CA HIS A 331 10.84 -30.91 -3.91
C HIS A 331 9.72 -30.35 -4.80
N THR A 332 9.75 -29.05 -5.09
CA THR A 332 8.63 -28.33 -5.72
C THR A 332 8.19 -28.89 -7.08
N LYS A 333 9.04 -29.61 -7.82
CA LYS A 333 8.62 -30.30 -9.06
C LYS A 333 7.68 -31.48 -8.81
N SER A 334 7.87 -32.21 -7.70
CA SER A 334 7.00 -33.32 -7.29
C SER A 334 5.89 -32.87 -6.35
N ASP A 335 6.12 -31.82 -5.56
CA ASP A 335 5.19 -31.30 -4.55
C ASP A 335 4.36 -30.09 -5.05
N ALA A 336 4.42 -29.73 -6.34
CA ALA A 336 3.61 -28.62 -6.87
C ALA A 336 2.11 -28.86 -6.62
N GLY A 337 1.44 -27.89 -5.99
CA GLY A 337 0.04 -28.00 -5.57
C GLY A 337 -0.19 -28.87 -4.33
N ARG A 338 0.85 -29.35 -3.66
CA ARG A 338 0.70 -30.00 -2.35
C ARG A 338 0.29 -28.96 -1.32
N VAL A 339 -0.72 -29.31 -0.52
CA VAL A 339 -1.18 -28.52 0.63
C VAL A 339 -0.62 -29.12 1.91
N PHE A 340 -0.17 -28.24 2.81
CA PHE A 340 0.12 -28.57 4.19
C PHE A 340 -0.92 -27.87 5.08
N GLU A 341 -1.56 -28.65 5.95
CA GLU A 341 -2.60 -28.21 6.88
C GLU A 341 -1.99 -27.49 8.10
N THR A 342 -1.26 -26.41 7.83
CA THR A 342 -0.83 -25.42 8.83
C THR A 342 -1.91 -24.36 9.00
N GLU A 343 -1.73 -23.46 9.98
CA GLU A 343 -2.57 -22.27 10.15
C GLU A 343 -1.71 -21.03 9.87
N PRO A 344 -1.86 -20.38 8.69
CA PRO A 344 -2.72 -20.74 7.55
C PRO A 344 -2.16 -21.89 6.68
N PRO A 345 -2.98 -22.53 5.83
CA PRO A 345 -2.54 -23.60 4.94
C PRO A 345 -1.47 -23.13 3.95
N VAL A 346 -0.48 -24.00 3.69
CA VAL A 346 0.61 -23.72 2.74
C VAL A 346 0.44 -24.53 1.46
N VAL A 347 0.34 -23.85 0.32
CA VAL A 347 0.41 -24.44 -1.02
C VAL A 347 1.84 -24.35 -1.54
N VAL A 348 2.43 -25.49 -1.90
CA VAL A 348 3.79 -25.53 -2.46
C VAL A 348 3.77 -25.26 -3.96
N SER A 349 4.69 -24.39 -4.40
CA SER A 349 4.83 -24.03 -5.80
C SER A 349 6.31 -23.95 -6.23
N PRO A 350 6.66 -24.36 -7.46
CA PRO A 350 7.95 -24.00 -8.03
C PRO A 350 8.15 -22.48 -8.08
N HIS A 351 9.38 -22.03 -7.81
CA HIS A 351 9.75 -20.66 -8.10
C HIS A 351 9.84 -20.45 -9.62
N TRP A 352 9.34 -19.32 -10.15
CA TRP A 352 9.33 -19.02 -11.59
C TRP A 352 10.71 -19.19 -12.27
N GLY A 353 11.79 -18.84 -11.58
CA GLY A 353 13.15 -19.07 -12.05
C GLY A 353 13.53 -20.52 -12.38
N ALA A 354 12.77 -21.52 -11.90
CA ALA A 354 12.95 -22.93 -12.25
C ALA A 354 12.50 -23.24 -13.69
N TYR A 355 11.66 -22.38 -14.28
CA TYR A 355 11.11 -22.59 -15.62
C TYR A 355 12.11 -22.31 -16.74
N ASN A 356 13.18 -21.57 -16.45
CA ASN A 356 14.35 -21.45 -17.32
C ASN A 356 15.02 -22.80 -17.68
N TYR A 357 14.71 -23.87 -16.93
CA TYR A 357 15.28 -25.21 -17.08
C TYR A 357 14.21 -26.31 -17.18
N THR A 358 12.98 -25.93 -17.47
CA THR A 358 11.81 -26.82 -17.50
C THR A 358 11.14 -26.71 -18.87
N SER A 359 10.64 -27.82 -19.41
CA SER A 359 9.92 -27.75 -20.69
C SER A 359 8.54 -27.11 -20.52
N ASP A 360 8.04 -26.39 -21.53
CA ASP A 360 6.73 -25.73 -21.52
C ASP A 360 5.59 -26.65 -21.04
N ALA A 361 5.60 -27.92 -21.47
CA ALA A 361 4.59 -28.90 -21.07
C ALA A 361 4.65 -29.26 -19.57
N GLU A 362 5.86 -29.31 -19.00
CA GLU A 362 6.06 -29.55 -17.57
C GLU A 362 5.71 -28.29 -16.77
N GLU A 363 6.10 -27.10 -17.24
CA GLU A 363 5.73 -25.82 -16.64
C GLU A 363 4.21 -25.65 -16.55
N ALA A 364 3.49 -25.90 -17.64
CA ALA A 364 2.03 -25.83 -17.67
C ALA A 364 1.42 -26.77 -16.64
N ARG A 365 1.86 -28.04 -16.61
CA ARG A 365 1.39 -29.05 -15.64
C ARG A 365 1.61 -28.62 -14.20
N LEU A 366 2.78 -28.08 -13.88
CA LEU A 366 3.12 -27.64 -12.52
C LEU A 366 2.29 -26.42 -12.12
N THR A 367 2.14 -25.47 -13.03
CA THR A 367 1.37 -24.23 -12.79
C THR A 367 -0.11 -24.53 -12.62
N ASP A 368 -0.69 -25.41 -13.44
CA ASP A 368 -2.08 -25.85 -13.32
C ASP A 368 -2.32 -26.59 -11.99
N ALA A 369 -1.39 -27.44 -11.54
CA ALA A 369 -1.52 -28.12 -10.25
C ALA A 369 -1.58 -27.14 -9.06
N VAL A 370 -0.74 -26.09 -9.08
CA VAL A 370 -0.74 -25.04 -8.05
C VAL A 370 -2.04 -24.23 -8.13
N ARG A 371 -2.44 -23.83 -9.33
CA ARG A 371 -3.63 -23.03 -9.59
C ARG A 371 -4.92 -23.72 -9.14
N GLU A 372 -5.12 -24.97 -9.54
CA GLU A 372 -6.29 -25.77 -9.15
C GLU A 372 -6.36 -25.96 -7.63
N THR A 373 -5.20 -26.15 -7.00
CA THR A 373 -5.12 -26.30 -5.55
C THR A 373 -5.45 -25.00 -4.85
N LEU A 374 -4.85 -23.89 -5.28
CA LEU A 374 -5.10 -22.58 -4.69
C LEU A 374 -6.58 -22.21 -4.81
N ALA A 375 -7.20 -22.44 -5.97
CA ALA A 375 -8.64 -22.21 -6.17
C ALA A 375 -9.54 -23.05 -5.27
N ARG A 376 -9.11 -24.25 -4.87
CA ARG A 376 -9.85 -25.11 -3.94
C ARG A 376 -9.66 -24.72 -2.47
N VAL A 377 -8.49 -24.17 -2.12
CA VAL A 377 -8.16 -23.81 -0.73
C VAL A 377 -8.70 -22.43 -0.38
N TYR A 378 -8.66 -21.50 -1.34
CA TYR A 378 -9.09 -20.11 -1.17
C TYR A 378 -10.55 -19.85 -1.56
N GLY A 379 -11.01 -20.42 -2.68
CA GLY A 379 -12.38 -20.24 -3.19
C GLY A 379 -13.36 -21.26 -2.64
#